data_AF-A0A934RQI2-F1
#
_entry.id   AF-A0A934RQI2-F1
#
_cell.length_a   1.000
_cell.length_b   1.000
_cell.length_c   1.000
_cell.angle_alpha   90.00
_cell.angle_beta   90.00
_cell.angle_gamma   90.00
#
_symmetry.space_group_name_H-M   'P 1'
#
loop_
_entity.id
_entity.type
_entity.pdbx_description
1 polymer ?
#
loop_
_entity_poly.entity_id
_entity_poly.type
_entity_poly.pdbx_seq_one_letter_code
_entity_poly.pdbx_strand_id
1 'polypeptide(L)'
;MRAVVYDPLRRTPELYLSGEGSDLNRLAFRDGELSELVLTKAVEGEIRLYREKTIDPQNPVAHLAVSVKVDDRLSKVILVLFPAEREGEYRSLLIDDSPGAFPYGESRLINATSVDVGLAIGEHKLAAEPGEVKVVPAVKHKDDFNMAQTDFVYRREKEGSWKPFSQRRLKYVDQQRRIFVAGVSKRASAPTVTTVIDLAPLAIPD
;
A
#
# COMPACT_ATOMS: atom_id res chain seq x y z
N MET A 1 -4.85 3.13 12.57
CA MET A 1 -4.61 3.11 11.12
C MET A 1 -3.20 3.58 10.83
N ARG A 2 -2.53 2.99 9.83
CA ARG A 2 -1.36 3.56 9.16
C ARG A 2 -1.69 3.79 7.69
N ALA A 3 -0.95 4.63 6.99
CA ALA A 3 -1.23 4.94 5.60
C ALA A 3 0.05 4.99 4.76
N VAL A 4 -0.10 4.75 3.46
CA VAL A 4 0.97 4.94 2.47
C VAL A 4 0.37 5.44 1.16
N VAL A 5 1.13 6.27 0.46
CA VAL A 5 0.73 6.82 -0.83
C VAL A 5 1.62 6.25 -1.94
N TYR A 6 0.98 5.72 -2.97
CA TYR A 6 1.62 5.42 -4.25
C TYR A 6 1.22 6.51 -5.24
N ASP A 7 1.88 7.66 -5.17
CA ASP A 7 1.71 8.76 -6.12
C ASP A 7 3.10 9.25 -6.56
N PRO A 8 3.55 8.89 -7.78
CA PRO A 8 4.86 9.29 -8.27
C PRO A 8 5.07 10.81 -8.36
N LEU A 9 3.99 11.59 -8.44
CA LEU A 9 4.02 13.05 -8.53
C LEU A 9 3.91 13.73 -7.17
N ARG A 10 3.25 13.08 -6.19
CA ARG A 10 3.02 13.61 -4.84
C ARG A 10 3.27 12.53 -3.79
N ARG A 11 4.54 12.27 -3.48
CA ARG A 11 4.94 11.20 -2.54
C ARG A 11 4.62 11.51 -1.08
N THR A 12 4.35 12.77 -0.75
CA THR A 12 4.02 13.23 0.62
C THR A 12 2.89 14.26 0.56
N PRO A 13 1.67 13.88 0.16
CA PRO A 13 0.57 14.82 0.06
C PRO A 13 0.17 15.32 1.45
N GLU A 14 -0.29 16.57 1.53
CA GLU A 14 -0.88 17.08 2.76
C GLU A 14 -2.34 16.67 2.82
N LEU A 15 -2.61 15.57 3.53
CA LEU A 15 -3.97 15.10 3.78
C LEU A 15 -4.28 15.10 5.26
N TYR A 16 -5.55 15.34 5.56
CA TYR A 16 -6.05 15.49 6.91
C TYR A 16 -7.15 14.47 7.19
N LEU A 17 -6.98 13.69 8.24
CA LEU A 17 -7.93 12.68 8.69
C LEU A 17 -8.97 13.31 9.60
N SER A 18 -10.23 12.95 9.38
CA SER A 18 -11.33 13.25 10.32
C SER A 18 -11.05 12.62 11.70
N GLY A 19 -11.02 13.46 12.74
CA GLY A 19 -10.93 13.02 14.13
C GLY A 19 -12.31 12.87 14.79
N GLU A 20 -12.31 12.62 16.11
CA GLU A 20 -13.53 12.82 16.91
C GLU A 20 -13.84 14.33 17.00
N GLY A 21 -15.05 14.74 16.63
CA GLY A 21 -15.45 16.15 16.60
C GLY A 21 -15.08 16.87 15.29
N SER A 22 -14.76 18.16 15.37
CA SER A 22 -14.42 19.00 14.22
C SER A 22 -12.92 19.03 13.89
N ASP A 23 -12.09 18.36 14.67
CA ASP A 23 -10.64 18.45 14.54
C ASP A 23 -10.11 17.53 13.43
N LEU A 24 -9.26 18.11 12.58
CA LEU A 24 -8.60 17.40 11.49
C LEU A 24 -7.11 17.19 11.80
N ASN A 25 -6.70 15.92 11.78
CA ASN A 25 -5.33 15.52 12.08
C ASN A 25 -4.55 15.29 10.79
N ARG A 26 -3.42 15.98 10.62
CA ARG A 26 -2.55 15.77 9.46
C ARG A 26 -1.97 14.35 9.48
N LEU A 27 -2.06 13.66 8.34
CA LEU A 27 -1.34 12.41 8.12
C LEU A 27 0.08 12.70 7.63
N ALA A 28 1.08 12.24 8.38
CA ALA A 28 2.48 12.36 8.03
C ALA A 28 2.90 11.18 7.13
N PHE A 29 2.77 11.33 5.81
CA PHE A 29 3.26 10.36 4.85
C PHE A 29 4.80 10.40 4.76
N ARG A 30 5.40 9.24 4.49
CA ARG A 30 6.83 9.05 4.28
C ARG A 30 7.04 8.34 2.95
N ASP A 31 8.05 8.75 2.19
CA ASP A 31 8.35 8.09 0.91
C ASP A 31 8.89 6.68 1.17
N GLY A 32 8.24 5.66 0.57
CA GLY A 32 8.66 4.26 0.70
C GLY A 32 8.36 3.60 2.06
N GLU A 33 7.64 4.27 2.96
CA GLU A 33 7.35 3.78 4.31
C GLU A 33 5.88 3.96 4.67
N LEU A 34 5.41 3.19 5.65
CA LEU A 34 4.11 3.45 6.28
C LEU A 34 4.20 4.71 7.15
N SER A 35 3.10 5.46 7.23
CA SER A 35 2.95 6.54 8.19
C SER A 35 3.04 6.01 9.62
N GLU A 36 3.24 6.93 10.56
CA GLU A 36 3.02 6.64 11.98
C GLU A 36 1.60 6.12 12.24
N LEU A 37 1.46 5.36 13.33
CA LEU A 37 0.16 4.87 13.78
C LEU A 37 -0.71 6.03 14.23
N VAL A 38 -1.85 6.19 13.59
CA VAL A 38 -2.89 7.15 13.98
C VAL A 38 -4.07 6.40 14.57
N LEU A 39 -4.42 6.73 15.81
CA LEU A 39 -5.66 6.29 16.43
C LEU A 39 -6.81 7.13 15.88
N THR A 40 -7.80 6.47 15.31
CA THR A 40 -8.96 7.12 14.70
C THR A 40 -10.14 6.17 14.81
N LYS A 41 -11.35 6.73 14.83
CA LYS A 41 -12.60 5.99 14.66
C LYS A 41 -13.16 6.33 13.30
N ALA A 42 -13.69 5.32 12.61
CA ALA A 42 -14.45 5.56 11.41
C ALA A 42 -15.70 6.39 11.75
N VAL A 43 -15.94 7.46 11.02
CA VAL A 43 -17.14 8.29 11.16
C VAL A 43 -18.17 7.73 10.20
N GLU A 44 -19.32 7.29 10.70
CA GLU A 44 -20.35 6.62 9.90
C GLU A 44 -19.83 5.37 9.15
N GLY A 45 -18.88 4.65 9.76
CA GLY A 45 -18.24 3.48 9.14
C GLY A 45 -17.23 3.84 8.03
N GLU A 46 -16.85 5.11 7.88
CA GLU A 46 -15.90 5.56 6.87
C GLU A 46 -14.66 6.23 7.47
N ILE A 47 -13.51 6.00 6.84
CA ILE A 47 -12.32 6.83 7.00
C ILE A 47 -12.35 7.88 5.89
N ARG A 48 -12.37 9.16 6.29
CA ARG A 48 -12.38 10.30 5.35
C ARG A 48 -11.11 11.11 5.50
N LEU A 49 -10.41 11.33 4.38
CA LEU A 49 -9.29 12.23 4.28
C LEU A 49 -9.66 13.46 3.45
N TYR A 50 -9.18 14.61 3.88
CA TYR A 50 -9.42 15.91 3.26
C TYR A 50 -8.10 16.53 2.78
N ARG A 51 -8.19 17.36 1.73
CA ARG A 51 -7.05 18.10 1.17
C ARG A 51 -6.61 19.29 2.02
N GLU A 52 -7.50 19.78 2.88
CA GLU A 52 -7.33 21.01 3.64
C GLU A 52 -7.60 20.77 5.13
N LYS A 53 -6.95 21.57 5.99
CA LYS A 53 -7.10 21.52 7.44
C LYS A 53 -8.44 22.08 7.92
N THR A 54 -9.03 22.98 7.13
CA THR A 54 -10.32 23.59 7.40
C THR A 54 -11.27 23.16 6.29
N ILE A 55 -12.44 22.66 6.67
CA ILE A 55 -13.48 22.22 5.73
C ILE A 55 -14.61 23.23 5.78
N ASP A 56 -15.10 23.66 4.61
CA ASP A 56 -16.37 24.39 4.54
C ASP A 56 -17.53 23.47 4.99
N PRO A 57 -18.22 23.77 6.11
CA PRO A 57 -19.32 22.96 6.59
C PRO A 57 -20.51 22.92 5.62
N GLN A 58 -20.66 23.91 4.74
CA GLN A 58 -21.71 23.95 3.73
C GLN A 58 -21.38 23.07 2.52
N ASN A 59 -20.11 22.77 2.29
CA ASN A 59 -19.65 21.94 1.18
C ASN A 59 -18.43 21.08 1.52
N PRO A 60 -18.56 20.13 2.47
CA PRO A 60 -17.42 19.34 2.92
C PRO A 60 -16.85 18.43 1.83
N VAL A 61 -17.70 18.03 0.87
CA VAL A 61 -17.32 17.16 -0.26
C VAL A 61 -16.30 17.84 -1.18
N ALA A 62 -16.34 19.18 -1.31
CA ALA A 62 -15.37 19.90 -2.13
C ALA A 62 -13.92 19.79 -1.62
N HIS A 63 -13.72 19.44 -0.35
CA HIS A 63 -12.40 19.27 0.26
C HIS A 63 -12.01 17.79 0.42
N LEU A 64 -12.92 16.86 0.12
CA LEU A 64 -12.69 15.43 0.29
C LEU A 64 -11.65 14.92 -0.71
N ALA A 65 -10.59 14.29 -0.19
CA ALA A 65 -9.56 13.63 -0.99
C ALA A 65 -9.90 12.15 -1.23
N VAL A 66 -10.42 11.47 -0.21
CA VAL A 66 -10.89 10.09 -0.29
C VAL A 66 -11.85 9.79 0.86
N SER A 67 -12.88 8.98 0.59
CA SER A 67 -13.66 8.29 1.61
C SER A 67 -13.60 6.79 1.37
N VAL A 68 -13.38 6.01 2.41
CA VAL A 68 -13.32 4.54 2.33
C VAL A 68 -14.12 3.92 3.47
N LYS A 69 -15.01 2.99 3.11
CA LYS A 69 -15.76 2.19 4.07
C LYS A 69 -14.84 1.22 4.77
N VAL A 70 -14.99 1.13 6.08
CA VAL A 70 -14.27 0.18 6.93
C VAL A 70 -15.24 -0.88 7.40
N ASP A 71 -14.90 -2.14 7.18
CA ASP A 71 -15.65 -3.26 7.75
C ASP A 71 -15.45 -3.25 9.27
N ASP A 72 -16.54 -3.37 10.03
CA ASP A 72 -16.53 -3.34 11.51
C ASP A 72 -15.61 -4.40 12.14
N ARG A 73 -15.25 -5.45 11.38
CA ARG A 73 -14.30 -6.49 11.81
C ARG A 73 -12.85 -6.04 11.78
N LEU A 74 -12.53 -4.95 11.08
CA LEU A 74 -11.16 -4.45 10.94
C LEU A 74 -10.81 -3.50 12.10
N SER A 75 -9.98 -3.96 13.01
CA SER A 75 -9.49 -3.16 14.14
C SER A 75 -8.18 -2.42 13.85
N LYS A 76 -7.38 -2.91 12.90
CA LYS A 76 -6.13 -2.31 12.43
C LYS A 76 -6.08 -2.36 10.92
N VAL A 77 -5.83 -1.22 10.29
CA VAL A 77 -5.78 -1.12 8.82
C VAL A 77 -4.58 -0.32 8.35
N ILE A 78 -4.04 -0.74 7.21
CA ILE A 78 -3.17 0.06 6.35
C ILE A 78 -4.03 0.61 5.21
N LEU A 79 -4.08 1.93 5.10
CA LEU A 79 -4.71 2.64 3.99
C LEU A 79 -3.68 2.90 2.89
N VAL A 80 -3.85 2.26 1.74
CA VAL A 80 -3.00 2.48 0.56
C VAL A 80 -3.72 3.42 -0.39
N LEU A 81 -3.09 4.55 -0.71
CA LEU A 81 -3.64 5.59 -1.58
C LEU A 81 -2.99 5.56 -2.97
N PHE A 82 -3.82 5.68 -4.00
CA PHE A 82 -3.42 5.77 -5.39
C PHE A 82 -4.00 7.05 -6.00
N PRO A 83 -3.31 7.72 -6.93
CA PRO A 83 -3.90 8.86 -7.63
C PRO A 83 -5.20 8.44 -8.32
N ALA A 84 -6.22 9.29 -8.19
CA ALA A 84 -7.44 9.22 -8.97
C ALA A 84 -7.30 10.01 -10.28
N GLU A 85 -8.38 10.06 -11.06
CA GLU A 85 -8.42 10.85 -12.31
C GLU A 85 -8.34 12.35 -12.03
N ARG A 86 -9.06 12.81 -11.00
CA ARG A 86 -9.06 14.20 -10.58
C ARG A 86 -7.87 14.49 -9.66
N GLU A 87 -7.25 15.63 -9.92
CA GLU A 87 -6.09 16.09 -9.16
C GLU A 87 -6.41 16.27 -7.68
N GLY A 88 -5.57 15.71 -6.82
CA GLY A 88 -5.75 15.77 -5.36
C GLY A 88 -6.85 14.85 -4.82
N GLU A 89 -7.47 14.02 -5.66
CA GLU A 89 -8.31 12.90 -5.24
C GLU A 89 -7.52 11.60 -5.30
N TYR A 90 -7.87 10.68 -4.40
CA TYR A 90 -7.21 9.40 -4.28
C TYR A 90 -8.23 8.26 -4.33
N ARG A 91 -7.86 7.20 -5.06
CA ARG A 91 -8.46 5.87 -4.88
C ARG A 91 -7.77 5.21 -3.69
N SER A 92 -8.48 4.32 -3.00
CA SER A 92 -7.97 3.67 -1.80
C SER A 92 -8.13 2.16 -1.84
N LEU A 93 -7.27 1.50 -1.07
CA LEU A 93 -7.35 0.09 -0.72
C LEU A 93 -7.07 -0.03 0.78
N LEU A 94 -7.85 -0.85 1.47
CA LEU A 94 -7.59 -1.22 2.86
C LEU A 94 -6.93 -2.59 2.92
N ILE A 95 -5.87 -2.70 3.72
CA ILE A 95 -5.26 -3.97 4.11
C ILE A 95 -5.48 -4.15 5.60
N ASP A 96 -5.91 -5.33 6.01
CA ASP A 96 -5.97 -5.71 7.43
C ASP A 96 -4.53 -5.77 7.99
N ASP A 97 -4.26 -4.88 8.95
CA ASP A 97 -2.96 -4.70 9.59
C ASP A 97 -2.83 -5.48 10.90
N SER A 98 -3.78 -6.38 11.18
CA SER A 98 -3.67 -7.27 12.32
C SER A 98 -2.53 -8.28 12.13
N PRO A 99 -1.81 -8.66 13.21
CA PRO A 99 -0.73 -9.65 13.12
C PRO A 99 -1.17 -11.00 12.54
N GLY A 100 -2.44 -11.37 12.71
CA GLY A 100 -3.00 -12.60 12.15
C GLY A 100 -3.27 -12.53 10.65
N ALA A 101 -3.70 -11.36 10.14
CA ALA A 101 -4.02 -11.18 8.73
C ALA A 101 -2.82 -10.78 7.88
N PHE A 102 -1.82 -10.11 8.46
CA PHE A 102 -0.59 -9.72 7.78
C PHE A 102 0.63 -9.84 8.70
N PRO A 103 1.09 -11.07 9.00
CA PRO A 103 2.22 -11.28 9.90
C PRO A 103 3.54 -10.75 9.34
N TYR A 104 4.51 -10.50 10.23
CA TYR A 104 5.88 -10.19 9.83
C TYR A 104 6.52 -11.40 9.13
N GLY A 105 7.47 -11.14 8.23
CA GLY A 105 8.07 -12.13 7.33
C GLY A 105 7.31 -12.31 6.01
N GLU A 106 6.01 -11.99 5.97
CA GLU A 106 5.21 -12.04 4.75
C GLU A 106 5.33 -10.77 3.89
N SER A 107 4.79 -10.83 2.68
CA SER A 107 4.60 -9.65 1.85
C SER A 107 3.20 -9.60 1.24
N ARG A 108 2.83 -8.45 0.69
CA ARG A 108 1.63 -8.27 -0.14
C ARG A 108 2.06 -7.76 -1.51
N LEU A 109 1.46 -8.28 -2.57
CA LEU A 109 1.56 -7.73 -3.92
C LEU A 109 0.24 -7.06 -4.25
N ILE A 110 0.27 -5.75 -4.51
CA ILE A 110 -0.87 -4.99 -4.99
C ILE A 110 -0.64 -4.71 -6.47
N ASN A 111 -1.55 -5.19 -7.32
CA ASN A 111 -1.54 -4.87 -8.74
C ASN A 111 -2.46 -3.68 -9.02
N ALA A 112 -1.90 -2.47 -9.05
CA ALA A 112 -2.61 -1.25 -9.41
C ALA A 112 -2.52 -0.92 -10.92
N THR A 113 -2.12 -1.89 -11.75
CA THR A 113 -2.03 -1.76 -13.21
C THR A 113 -3.31 -2.28 -13.88
N SER A 114 -3.39 -2.12 -15.21
CA SER A 114 -4.46 -2.68 -16.05
C SER A 114 -4.07 -4.02 -16.71
N VAL A 115 -2.96 -4.63 -16.30
CA VAL A 115 -2.43 -5.89 -16.87
C VAL A 115 -2.12 -6.88 -15.76
N ASP A 116 -1.95 -8.16 -16.07
CA ASP A 116 -1.52 -9.13 -15.08
C ASP A 116 -0.10 -8.82 -14.62
N VAL A 117 0.13 -8.94 -13.30
CA VAL A 117 1.47 -8.79 -12.71
C VAL A 117 1.84 -10.09 -12.01
N GLY A 118 3.01 -10.62 -12.33
CA GLY A 118 3.60 -11.79 -11.69
C GLY A 118 4.76 -11.40 -10.78
N LEU A 119 4.91 -12.17 -9.71
CA LEU A 119 6.01 -12.10 -8.76
C LEU A 119 6.63 -13.49 -8.60
N ALA A 120 7.92 -13.60 -8.89
CA ALA A 120 8.75 -14.74 -8.54
C ALA A 120 9.73 -14.34 -7.45
N ILE A 121 9.71 -15.04 -6.32
CA ILE A 121 10.42 -14.66 -5.10
C ILE A 121 10.79 -15.91 -4.31
N GLY A 122 12.09 -16.24 -4.27
CA GLY A 122 12.55 -17.50 -3.69
C GLY A 122 11.83 -18.70 -4.32
N GLU A 123 11.09 -19.45 -3.51
CA GLU A 123 10.27 -20.59 -3.93
C GLU A 123 8.88 -20.22 -4.50
N HIS A 124 8.42 -18.97 -4.32
CA HIS A 124 7.06 -18.57 -4.66
C HIS A 124 6.97 -18.02 -6.08
N LYS A 125 5.91 -18.39 -6.79
CA LYS A 125 5.50 -17.81 -8.08
C LYS A 125 4.01 -17.52 -8.02
N LEU A 126 3.65 -16.24 -8.10
CA LEU A 126 2.29 -15.77 -7.94
C LEU A 126 1.96 -14.82 -9.08
N ALA A 127 0.69 -14.77 -9.48
CA ALA A 127 0.15 -13.77 -10.39
C ALA A 127 -1.01 -13.04 -9.70
N ALA A 128 -1.11 -11.74 -9.93
CA ALA A 128 -2.16 -10.87 -9.48
C ALA A 128 -2.85 -10.25 -10.70
N GLU A 129 -4.17 -10.39 -10.78
CA GLU A 129 -5.01 -9.73 -11.79
C GLU A 129 -5.07 -8.21 -11.54
N PRO A 130 -5.50 -7.39 -12.52
CA PRO A 130 -5.71 -5.96 -12.31
C PRO A 130 -6.59 -5.66 -11.09
N GLY A 131 -6.10 -4.82 -10.17
CA GLY A 131 -6.79 -4.47 -8.93
C GLY A 131 -6.66 -5.49 -7.80
N GLU A 132 -6.04 -6.65 -8.04
CA GLU A 132 -5.91 -7.71 -7.05
C GLU A 132 -4.80 -7.42 -6.01
N VAL A 133 -5.04 -7.88 -4.78
CA VAL A 133 -4.04 -7.98 -3.72
C VAL A 133 -3.73 -9.44 -3.45
N LYS A 134 -2.49 -9.87 -3.71
CA LYS A 134 -2.02 -11.22 -3.39
C LYS A 134 -1.23 -11.25 -2.10
N VAL A 135 -1.52 -12.25 -1.26
CA VAL A 135 -0.67 -12.66 -0.14
C VAL A 135 0.56 -13.36 -0.69
N VAL A 136 1.73 -12.89 -0.28
CA VAL A 136 3.01 -13.51 -0.58
C VAL A 136 3.53 -14.14 0.72
N PRO A 137 3.58 -15.47 0.83
CA PRO A 137 4.05 -16.13 2.04
C PRO A 137 5.49 -15.77 2.37
N ALA A 138 5.91 -16.08 3.61
CA ALA A 138 7.29 -15.93 4.02
C ALA A 138 8.24 -16.73 3.10
N VAL A 139 9.34 -16.10 2.71
CA VAL A 139 10.35 -16.69 1.84
C VAL A 139 11.29 -17.59 2.65
N LYS A 140 11.31 -18.88 2.34
CA LYS A 140 12.15 -19.87 3.03
C LYS A 140 13.46 -20.11 2.30
N HIS A 141 13.47 -20.04 0.97
CA HIS A 141 14.67 -20.25 0.17
C HIS A 141 15.41 -18.93 -0.02
N LYS A 142 16.40 -18.71 0.84
CA LYS A 142 17.30 -17.55 0.88
C LYS A 142 18.75 -18.01 0.95
N ASP A 143 19.67 -17.15 0.53
CA ASP A 143 21.11 -17.39 0.69
C ASP A 143 21.59 -17.13 2.13
N ASP A 144 22.88 -17.33 2.38
CA ASP A 144 23.52 -17.14 3.68
C ASP A 144 23.42 -15.70 4.23
N PHE A 145 23.09 -14.72 3.37
CA PHE A 145 22.88 -13.32 3.74
C PHE A 145 21.40 -12.97 3.93
N ASN A 146 20.52 -13.99 3.96
CA ASN A 146 19.08 -13.87 3.96
C ASN A 146 18.52 -13.15 2.72
N MET A 147 19.16 -13.32 1.55
CA MET A 147 18.73 -12.68 0.31
C MET A 147 18.01 -13.67 -0.62
N ALA A 148 17.00 -13.21 -1.35
CA ALA A 148 16.38 -13.96 -2.43
C ALA A 148 16.23 -13.10 -3.71
N GLN A 149 16.31 -13.76 -4.87
CA GLN A 149 15.96 -13.13 -6.14
C GLN A 149 14.46 -12.84 -6.16
N THR A 150 14.11 -11.63 -6.58
CA THR A 150 12.74 -11.12 -6.67
C THR A 150 12.52 -10.53 -8.04
N ASP A 151 11.82 -11.26 -8.89
CA ASP A 151 11.50 -10.86 -10.26
C ASP A 151 10.03 -10.47 -10.37
N PHE A 152 9.80 -9.31 -10.95
CA PHE A 152 8.48 -8.81 -11.30
C PHE A 152 8.30 -8.86 -12.81
N VAL A 153 7.24 -9.53 -13.23
CA VAL A 153 6.87 -9.73 -14.62
C VAL A 153 5.46 -9.20 -14.87
N TYR A 154 5.13 -8.88 -16.11
CA TYR A 154 3.77 -8.51 -16.50
C TYR A 154 3.36 -9.22 -17.79
N ARG A 155 2.05 -9.35 -18.00
CA ARG A 155 1.47 -9.93 -19.20
C ARG A 155 0.23 -9.16 -19.62
N ARG A 156 0.17 -8.75 -20.89
CA ARG A 156 -1.04 -8.16 -21.50
C ARG A 156 -1.92 -9.28 -22.03
N GLU A 157 -3.24 -9.16 -21.98
CA GLU A 157 -4.18 -10.22 -22.42
C GLU A 157 -3.89 -10.76 -23.83
N LYS A 158 -3.48 -9.89 -24.75
CA LYS A 158 -3.15 -10.26 -26.13
C LYS A 158 -1.74 -10.81 -26.33
N GLU A 159 -0.90 -10.73 -25.30
CA GLU A 159 0.47 -11.22 -25.32
C GLU A 159 0.56 -12.52 -24.50
N GLY A 160 0.88 -13.64 -25.16
CA GLY A 160 0.98 -14.93 -24.48
C GLY A 160 2.18 -15.09 -23.54
N SER A 161 3.12 -14.13 -23.52
CA SER A 161 4.38 -14.22 -22.78
C SER A 161 4.49 -13.20 -21.64
N TRP A 162 5.04 -13.67 -20.52
CA TRP A 162 5.43 -12.82 -19.40
C TRP A 162 6.71 -12.05 -19.73
N LYS A 163 6.72 -10.75 -19.47
CA LYS A 163 7.87 -9.86 -19.70
C LYS A 163 8.37 -9.30 -18.37
N PRO A 164 9.69 -9.35 -18.09
CA PRO A 164 10.23 -8.74 -16.87
C PRO A 164 10.13 -7.22 -16.94
N PHE A 165 9.86 -6.58 -15.81
CA PHE A 165 9.92 -5.12 -15.68
C PHE A 165 10.72 -4.65 -14.45
N SER A 166 10.95 -5.51 -13.47
CA SER A 166 11.90 -5.24 -12.39
C SER A 166 12.51 -6.52 -11.88
N GLN A 167 13.82 -6.50 -11.61
CA GLN A 167 14.55 -7.62 -11.02
C GLN A 167 15.41 -7.07 -9.89
N ARG A 168 15.29 -7.67 -8.70
CA ARG A 168 15.98 -7.21 -7.51
C ARG A 168 16.43 -8.40 -6.68
N ARG A 169 17.51 -8.22 -5.93
CA ARG A 169 17.88 -9.12 -4.84
C ARG A 169 17.51 -8.45 -3.53
N LEU A 170 16.54 -9.01 -2.81
CA LEU A 170 16.00 -8.41 -1.59
C LEU A 170 16.35 -9.26 -0.38
N LYS A 171 16.58 -8.60 0.75
CA LYS A 171 16.81 -9.26 2.05
C LYS A 171 15.47 -9.65 2.67
N TYR A 172 15.32 -10.87 3.16
CA TYR A 172 14.12 -11.40 3.81
C TYR A 172 14.45 -11.83 5.24
N VAL A 173 13.95 -11.07 6.20
CA VAL A 173 14.10 -11.33 7.63
C VAL A 173 12.72 -11.31 8.30
N ASP A 174 12.56 -12.10 9.35
CA ASP A 174 11.27 -12.37 9.98
C ASP A 174 10.67 -11.15 10.69
N GLN A 175 11.47 -10.12 10.94
CA GLN A 175 11.05 -8.86 11.55
C GLN A 175 10.58 -7.82 10.52
N GLN A 176 10.48 -8.20 9.24
CA GLN A 176 10.10 -7.29 8.17
C GLN A 176 8.95 -7.86 7.37
N ARG A 177 7.98 -7.03 7.05
CA ARG A 177 7.01 -7.31 5.99
C ARG A 177 7.06 -6.24 4.93
N ARG A 178 6.60 -6.58 3.72
CA ARG A 178 6.67 -5.69 2.56
C ARG A 178 5.33 -5.56 1.87
N ILE A 179 5.09 -4.39 1.31
CA ILE A 179 4.01 -4.18 0.35
C ILE A 179 4.68 -3.80 -0.98
N PHE A 180 4.53 -4.67 -1.97
CA PHE A 180 4.91 -4.41 -3.34
C PHE A 180 3.74 -3.77 -4.05
N VAL A 181 3.91 -2.54 -4.53
CA VAL A 181 2.89 -1.82 -5.28
C VAL A 181 3.34 -1.75 -6.74
N ALA A 182 2.72 -2.57 -7.58
CA ALA A 182 2.91 -2.51 -9.02
C ALA A 182 1.93 -1.49 -9.61
N GLY A 183 2.43 -0.51 -10.36
CA GLY A 183 1.62 0.54 -10.96
C GLY A 183 2.21 1.04 -12.26
N VAL A 184 1.51 1.94 -12.95
CA VAL A 184 1.98 2.55 -14.20
C VAL A 184 2.29 4.01 -13.94
N SER A 185 3.53 4.43 -14.19
CA SER A 185 3.84 5.87 -14.23
C SER A 185 3.30 6.45 -15.54
N LYS A 186 2.79 7.70 -15.53
CA LYS A 186 2.25 8.37 -16.73
C LYS A 186 3.22 8.43 -17.94
N ARG A 187 4.52 8.15 -17.73
CA ARG A 187 5.58 8.21 -18.74
C ARG A 187 6.12 6.83 -19.16
N ALA A 188 5.77 5.76 -18.47
CA ALA A 188 6.32 4.44 -18.73
C ALA A 188 5.30 3.56 -19.48
N SER A 189 5.77 2.86 -20.52
CA SER A 189 4.99 1.85 -21.24
C SER A 189 4.92 0.50 -20.52
N ALA A 190 5.82 0.30 -19.56
CA ALA A 190 5.88 -0.87 -18.68
C ALA A 190 5.52 -0.47 -17.24
N PRO A 191 5.02 -1.43 -16.42
CA PRO A 191 4.82 -1.21 -15.00
C PRO A 191 6.10 -0.82 -14.26
N THR A 192 5.93 -0.19 -13.12
CA THR A 192 6.98 0.01 -12.11
C THR A 192 6.54 -0.62 -10.79
N VAL A 193 7.51 -0.91 -9.91
CA VAL A 193 7.21 -1.42 -8.57
C VAL A 193 7.86 -0.56 -7.49
N THR A 194 7.04 -0.12 -6.54
CA THR A 194 7.49 0.48 -5.27
C THR A 194 7.42 -0.57 -4.17
N THR A 195 8.40 -0.57 -3.29
CA THR A 195 8.44 -1.46 -2.13
C THR A 195 8.29 -0.62 -0.88
N VAL A 196 7.24 -0.86 -0.12
CA VAL A 196 7.05 -0.31 1.22
C VAL A 196 7.56 -1.34 2.22
N ILE A 197 8.46 -0.92 3.11
CA ILE A 197 9.02 -1.80 4.15
C ILE A 197 8.39 -1.42 5.48
N ASP A 198 7.87 -2.41 6.20
CA ASP A 198 7.37 -2.26 7.55
C ASP A 198 8.19 -3.14 8.49
N LEU A 199 8.80 -2.50 9.49
CA LEU A 199 9.62 -3.16 10.50
C LEU A 199 8.75 -3.53 11.70
N ALA A 200 9.04 -4.66 12.32
CA ALA A 200 8.49 -4.98 13.63
C ALA A 200 8.89 -3.88 14.63
N PRO A 201 7.99 -3.49 15.56
CA PRO A 201 8.39 -2.68 16.69
C PRO A 201 9.57 -3.37 17.37
N LEU A 202 10.59 -2.61 17.74
CA LEU A 202 11.67 -3.15 18.57
C LEU A 202 11.02 -3.67 19.86
N ALA A 203 11.17 -4.98 20.12
CA ALA A 203 10.86 -5.51 21.43
C ALA A 203 11.79 -4.76 22.41
N ILE A 204 11.22 -3.94 23.29
CA ILE A 204 11.98 -3.40 24.41
C ILE A 204 12.30 -4.62 25.27
N PRO A 205 13.57 -4.98 25.48
CA PRO A 205 13.90 -6.02 26.43
C PRO A 205 13.39 -5.59 27.81
N ASP A 206 12.66 -6.47 28.48
CA ASP A 206 12.23 -6.28 29.88
C ASP A 206 13.42 -6.03 30.83
#